data_AF-A0A946BQ62-F1
#
_entry.id   AF-A0A946BQ62-F1
#
_cell.length_a   1.000
_cell.length_b   1.000
_cell.length_c   1.000
_cell.angle_alpha   90.00
_cell.angle_beta   90.00
_cell.angle_gamma   90.00
#
_symmetry.space_group_name_H-M   'P 1'
#
loop_
_entity.id
_entity.type
_entity.pdbx_description
1 polymer ?
#
loop_
_entity_poly.entity_id
_entity_poly.type
_entity_poly.pdbx_seq_one_letter_code
_entity_poly.pdbx_strand_id
1 'polypeptide(L)'
;MPALSYFISAIFFVCFLNAPVGAASFTDNQNGTVTDSATGLVWQKSDSFHDLKKGLNWYDALDYVTRKNSEKFAGHDDWRLPTLKELNALWRASGKIKSKDGEVLGLAPEFDGGGSYYIWTGDERGLDHVWYFGLGQKENYFNLKDLADLEQGVKMVHSLP
;
A
#
# COMPACT_ATOMS: atom_id res chain seq x y z
N MET A 1 -5.72 3.54 -59.20
CA MET A 1 -6.47 3.16 -57.97
C MET A 1 -7.22 1.86 -58.28
N PRO A 2 -7.31 0.87 -57.39
CA PRO A 2 -7.18 0.98 -55.93
C PRO A 2 -5.98 0.23 -55.33
N ALA A 3 -5.49 0.74 -54.20
CA ALA A 3 -4.54 0.06 -53.32
C ALA A 3 -5.33 -0.80 -52.33
N LEU A 4 -4.97 -2.09 -52.22
CA LEU A 4 -5.52 -2.98 -51.19
C LEU A 4 -4.80 -2.71 -49.87
N SER A 5 -5.59 -2.30 -48.88
CA SER A 5 -5.23 -2.18 -47.47
C SER A 5 -4.88 -3.55 -46.89
N TYR A 6 -3.73 -3.67 -46.23
CA TYR A 6 -3.40 -4.84 -45.40
C TYR A 6 -3.31 -4.43 -43.93
N PHE A 7 -4.13 -5.11 -43.15
CA PHE A 7 -4.40 -4.93 -41.73
C PHE A 7 -3.14 -5.11 -40.87
N ILE A 8 -2.97 -4.22 -39.88
CA ILE A 8 -2.00 -4.37 -38.80
C ILE A 8 -2.48 -5.53 -37.92
N SER A 9 -1.77 -6.65 -37.95
CA SER A 9 -1.96 -7.75 -37.00
C SER A 9 -1.34 -7.34 -35.65
N ALA A 10 -2.16 -6.87 -34.72
CA ALA A 10 -1.76 -6.70 -33.33
C ALA A 10 -1.52 -8.09 -32.71
N ILE A 11 -0.26 -8.41 -32.45
CA ILE A 11 0.12 -9.61 -31.69
C ILE A 11 -0.29 -9.35 -30.24
N PHE A 12 -1.41 -9.94 -29.80
CA PHE A 12 -1.73 -10.05 -28.39
C PHE A 12 -0.77 -11.07 -27.76
N PHE A 13 0.31 -10.59 -27.16
CA PHE A 13 1.17 -11.41 -26.33
C PHE A 13 0.45 -11.67 -25.00
N VAL A 14 -0.35 -12.74 -24.96
CA VAL A 14 -0.92 -13.23 -23.71
C VAL A 14 0.17 -14.00 -22.97
N CYS A 15 0.88 -13.32 -22.08
CA CYS A 15 1.78 -13.94 -21.12
C CYS A 15 0.97 -14.75 -20.09
N PHE A 16 0.74 -16.03 -20.36
CA PHE A 16 0.39 -16.97 -19.30
C PHE A 16 1.68 -17.39 -18.59
N LEU A 17 2.09 -16.63 -17.57
CA LEU A 17 3.08 -17.11 -16.62
C LEU A 17 2.39 -18.06 -15.64
N ASN A 18 2.62 -19.36 -15.83
CA ASN A 18 2.48 -20.36 -14.78
C ASN A 18 3.50 -20.05 -13.68
N ALA A 19 3.09 -19.28 -12.68
CA ALA A 19 3.90 -19.09 -11.47
C ALA A 19 3.70 -20.31 -10.54
N PRO A 20 4.78 -20.88 -9.99
CA PRO A 20 4.67 -21.96 -9.02
C PRO A 20 3.96 -21.45 -7.77
N VAL A 21 2.96 -22.21 -7.33
CA VAL A 21 2.28 -22.04 -6.04
C VAL A 21 3.34 -22.14 -4.93
N GLY A 22 3.70 -21.00 -4.31
CA GLY A 22 4.64 -21.02 -3.18
C GLY A 22 5.37 -19.72 -2.80
N ALA A 23 5.35 -18.68 -3.63
CA ALA A 23 5.86 -17.36 -3.25
C ALA A 23 4.72 -16.34 -3.34
N ALA A 24 4.43 -15.62 -2.26
CA ALA A 24 3.56 -14.45 -2.32
C ALA A 24 4.17 -13.47 -3.33
N SER A 25 3.56 -13.37 -4.51
CA SER A 25 4.05 -12.51 -5.59
C SER A 25 3.37 -11.16 -5.46
N PHE A 26 4.15 -10.16 -5.06
CA PHE A 26 3.78 -8.77 -5.22
C PHE A 26 3.99 -8.40 -6.69
N THR A 27 3.05 -7.65 -7.28
CA THR A 27 3.14 -7.20 -8.66
C THR A 27 2.94 -5.69 -8.70
N ASP A 28 3.93 -4.97 -9.20
CA ASP A 28 3.81 -3.54 -9.46
C ASP A 28 2.88 -3.30 -10.67
N ASN A 29 1.79 -2.58 -10.43
CA ASN A 29 0.79 -2.27 -11.46
C ASN A 29 1.17 -1.05 -12.32
N GLN A 30 2.33 -0.43 -12.08
CA GLN A 30 2.84 0.74 -12.81
C GLN A 30 1.95 1.99 -12.75
N ASN A 31 1.03 2.03 -11.80
CA ASN A 31 0.10 3.15 -11.55
C ASN A 31 0.20 3.69 -10.11
N GLY A 32 1.29 3.36 -9.41
CA GLY A 32 1.47 3.70 -8.00
C GLY A 32 0.84 2.71 -7.02
N THR A 33 0.46 1.51 -7.48
CA THR A 33 -0.09 0.44 -6.65
C THR A 33 0.65 -0.89 -6.84
N VAL A 34 0.54 -1.76 -5.84
CA VAL A 34 1.14 -3.10 -5.82
C VAL A 34 0.06 -4.11 -5.48
N THR A 35 -0.13 -5.12 -6.33
CA THR A 35 -1.07 -6.22 -6.09
C THR A 35 -0.38 -7.32 -5.27
N ASP A 36 -1.01 -7.73 -4.17
CA ASP A 36 -0.64 -8.92 -3.40
C ASP A 36 -1.47 -10.12 -3.88
N SER A 37 -0.85 -10.99 -4.67
CA SER A 37 -1.52 -12.17 -5.25
C SER A 37 -1.98 -13.18 -4.19
N ALA A 38 -1.41 -13.16 -2.98
CA ALA A 38 -1.76 -14.10 -1.93
C ALA A 38 -3.07 -13.72 -1.22
N THR A 39 -3.36 -12.42 -1.12
CA THR A 39 -4.55 -11.90 -0.43
C THR A 39 -5.61 -11.34 -1.37
N GLY A 40 -5.25 -11.06 -2.63
CA GLY A 40 -6.11 -10.36 -3.59
C GLY A 40 -6.26 -8.87 -3.28
N LEU A 41 -5.46 -8.34 -2.36
CA LEU A 41 -5.45 -6.93 -1.98
C LEU A 41 -4.54 -6.13 -2.90
N VAL A 42 -4.91 -4.87 -3.12
CA VAL A 42 -4.09 -3.91 -3.84
C VAL A 42 -3.69 -2.81 -2.88
N TRP A 43 -2.39 -2.54 -2.84
CA TRP A 43 -1.76 -1.64 -1.88
C TRP A 43 -1.26 -0.39 -2.59
N GLN A 44 -1.31 0.74 -1.91
CA GLN A 44 -0.53 1.90 -2.34
C GLN A 44 0.96 1.56 -2.27
N LYS A 45 1.69 1.82 -3.37
CA LYS A 45 3.12 1.55 -3.48
C LYS A 45 3.93 2.42 -2.52
N SER A 46 3.66 3.72 -2.54
CA SER A 46 4.16 4.70 -1.57
C SER A 46 3.27 4.76 -0.31
N ASP A 47 3.53 5.73 0.57
CA ASP A 47 2.67 6.04 1.72
C ASP A 47 2.49 7.56 1.85
N SER A 48 1.70 8.01 2.84
CA SER A 48 1.43 9.43 3.04
C SER A 48 2.67 10.29 3.30
N PHE A 49 3.77 9.75 3.80
CA PHE A 49 5.00 10.53 4.01
C PHE A 49 5.65 10.92 2.68
N HIS A 50 5.52 10.09 1.65
CA HIS A 50 6.00 10.43 0.32
C HIS A 50 5.32 11.68 -0.23
N ASP A 51 4.02 11.81 0.02
CA ASP A 51 3.20 12.92 -0.45
C ASP A 51 3.33 14.18 0.43
N LEU A 52 3.33 14.00 1.75
CA LEU A 52 3.15 15.10 2.71
C LEU A 52 4.42 15.50 3.46
N LYS A 53 5.46 14.65 3.46
CA LYS A 53 6.71 14.84 4.23
C LYS A 53 6.51 15.10 5.71
N LYS A 54 5.40 14.62 6.27
CA LYS A 54 5.06 14.66 7.70
C LYS A 54 4.25 13.43 8.10
N GLY A 55 4.30 13.06 9.37
CA GLY A 55 3.36 12.11 9.94
C GLY A 55 1.99 12.72 10.17
N LEU A 56 1.02 11.86 10.48
CA LEU A 56 -0.37 12.21 10.66
C LEU A 56 -0.87 11.65 11.99
N ASN A 57 -1.73 12.39 12.68
CA ASN A 57 -2.62 11.77 13.66
C ASN A 57 -3.67 10.89 12.94
N TRP A 58 -4.50 10.17 13.69
CA TRP A 58 -5.41 9.21 13.07
C TRP A 58 -6.56 9.88 12.29
N TYR A 59 -7.04 11.04 12.73
CA TYR A 59 -8.07 11.79 11.99
C TYR A 59 -7.52 12.35 10.67
N ASP A 60 -6.32 12.92 10.69
CA ASP A 60 -5.60 13.37 9.49
C ASP A 60 -5.34 12.21 8.52
N ALA A 61 -5.14 11.00 9.05
CA ALA A 61 -5.00 9.79 8.24
C ALA A 61 -6.31 9.41 7.51
N LEU A 62 -7.46 9.56 8.17
CA LEU A 62 -8.78 9.38 7.52
C LEU A 62 -9.04 10.45 6.46
N ASP A 63 -8.66 11.69 6.73
CA ASP A 63 -8.77 12.78 5.75
C ASP A 63 -7.86 12.55 4.54
N TYR A 64 -6.65 12.04 4.75
CA TYR A 64 -5.75 11.64 3.67
C TYR A 64 -6.39 10.58 2.75
N VAL A 65 -7.00 9.54 3.33
CA VAL A 65 -7.71 8.50 2.57
C VAL A 65 -8.91 9.09 1.82
N THR A 66 -9.72 9.91 2.48
CA THR A 66 -10.88 10.57 1.89
C THR A 66 -10.51 11.43 0.69
N ARG A 67 -9.40 12.16 0.80
CA ARG A 67 -8.86 12.97 -0.30
C ARG A 67 -8.40 12.08 -1.47
N LYS A 68 -7.67 10.99 -1.20
CA LYS A 68 -7.22 10.05 -2.24
C LYS A 68 -8.38 9.39 -2.99
N ASN A 69 -9.46 9.07 -2.28
CA ASN A 69 -10.69 8.58 -2.90
C ASN A 69 -11.36 9.63 -3.79
N SER A 70 -11.42 10.88 -3.32
CA SER A 70 -11.97 11.99 -4.11
C SER A 70 -11.14 12.27 -5.38
N GLU A 71 -9.83 12.07 -5.31
CA GLU A 71 -8.89 12.18 -6.43
C GLU A 71 -8.94 10.96 -7.39
N LYS A 72 -9.68 9.91 -7.03
CA LYS A 72 -9.67 8.60 -7.73
C LYS A 72 -8.27 8.08 -7.96
N PHE A 73 -7.44 8.09 -6.92
CA PHE A 73 -6.06 7.63 -7.02
C PHE A 73 -5.99 6.22 -7.63
N ALA A 74 -5.16 6.07 -8.67
CA ALA A 74 -5.04 4.86 -9.49
C ALA A 74 -6.36 4.34 -10.11
N GLY A 75 -7.37 5.21 -10.26
CA GLY A 75 -8.69 4.86 -10.80
C GLY A 75 -9.69 4.35 -9.76
N HIS A 76 -9.35 4.37 -8.47
CA HIS A 76 -10.12 3.80 -7.38
C HIS A 76 -10.56 4.85 -6.35
N ASP A 77 -11.75 4.69 -5.80
CA ASP A 77 -12.36 5.56 -4.78
C ASP A 77 -12.80 4.79 -3.51
N ASP A 78 -12.34 3.56 -3.37
CA ASP A 78 -12.60 2.64 -2.25
C ASP A 78 -11.35 2.36 -1.39
N TRP A 79 -10.35 3.23 -1.43
CA TRP A 79 -9.18 3.16 -0.56
C TRP A 79 -9.59 3.29 0.90
N ARG A 80 -8.94 2.51 1.76
CA ARG A 80 -9.12 2.56 3.21
C ARG A 80 -7.80 2.39 3.95
N LEU A 81 -7.84 2.69 5.25
CA LEU A 81 -6.79 2.23 6.16
C LEU A 81 -6.79 0.69 6.20
N PRO A 82 -5.61 0.06 6.31
CA PRO A 82 -5.50 -1.38 6.43
C PRO A 82 -5.87 -1.82 7.84
N THR A 83 -6.24 -3.08 7.97
CA THR A 83 -6.34 -3.74 9.29
C THR A 83 -4.96 -4.19 9.76
N LEU A 84 -4.82 -4.43 11.06
CA LEU A 84 -3.60 -4.98 11.66
C LEU A 84 -3.29 -6.37 11.10
N LYS A 85 -4.33 -7.17 10.80
CA LYS A 85 -4.19 -8.48 10.17
C LYS A 85 -3.59 -8.38 8.77
N GLU A 86 -4.04 -7.42 7.97
CA GLU A 86 -3.54 -7.19 6.61
C GLU A 86 -2.08 -6.71 6.64
N LEU A 87 -1.72 -5.78 7.53
CA LEU A 87 -0.32 -5.35 7.68
C LEU A 87 0.59 -6.49 8.13
N ASN A 88 0.11 -7.37 9.03
CA ASN A 88 0.82 -8.57 9.43
C ASN A 88 1.03 -9.56 8.27
N ALA A 89 0.08 -9.65 7.34
CA ALA A 89 0.18 -10.48 6.14
C ALA A 89 1.14 -9.86 5.11
N LEU A 90 1.09 -8.53 4.94
CA LEU A 90 1.95 -7.75 4.05
C LEU A 90 3.44 -7.91 4.42
N TRP A 91 3.76 -7.90 5.72
CA TRP A 91 5.13 -7.91 6.21
C TRP A 91 5.93 -9.15 5.77
N ARG A 92 7.15 -8.96 5.26
CA ARG A 92 8.09 -9.98 4.80
C ARG A 92 9.41 -9.90 5.57
N ALA A 93 9.85 -11.01 6.16
CA ALA A 93 11.15 -11.10 6.85
C ALA A 93 12.36 -10.85 5.92
N SER A 94 12.19 -11.12 4.62
CA SER A 94 13.19 -10.86 3.59
C SER A 94 13.24 -9.41 3.12
N GLY A 95 12.33 -8.54 3.61
CA GLY A 95 12.27 -7.14 3.22
C GLY A 95 13.57 -6.38 3.55
N LYS A 96 13.95 -5.48 2.64
CA LYS A 96 15.19 -4.68 2.71
C LYS A 96 14.99 -3.21 2.38
N ILE A 97 13.75 -2.78 2.14
CA ILE A 97 13.42 -1.38 1.87
C ILE A 97 13.78 -0.54 3.09
N LYS A 98 14.29 0.67 2.90
CA LYS A 98 14.58 1.59 3.99
C LYS A 98 13.46 2.60 4.18
N SER A 99 13.18 2.98 5.42
CA SER A 99 12.30 4.09 5.79
C SER A 99 12.96 5.44 5.50
N LYS A 100 12.23 6.53 5.73
CA LYS A 100 12.73 7.91 5.73
C LYS A 100 13.96 8.12 6.64
N ASP A 101 14.05 7.35 7.73
CA ASP A 101 15.11 7.45 8.73
C ASP A 101 16.23 6.43 8.51
N GLY A 102 16.16 5.64 7.43
CA GLY A 102 17.18 4.64 7.08
C GLY A 102 16.97 3.26 7.70
N GLU A 103 15.98 3.09 8.56
CA GLU A 103 15.61 1.81 9.17
C GLU A 103 15.08 0.81 8.14
N VAL A 104 15.42 -0.47 8.28
CA VAL A 104 14.96 -1.53 7.37
C VAL A 104 13.50 -1.87 7.67
N LEU A 105 12.69 -1.92 6.62
CA LEU A 105 11.29 -2.30 6.62
C LEU A 105 11.11 -3.70 6.06
N GLY A 106 10.23 -4.49 6.67
CA GLY A 106 9.81 -5.79 6.16
C GLY A 106 8.81 -5.67 5.01
N LEU A 107 9.15 -4.92 3.97
CA LEU A 107 8.36 -4.79 2.75
C LEU A 107 9.10 -5.42 1.56
N ALA A 108 8.32 -5.97 0.63
CA ALA A 108 8.82 -6.52 -0.62
C ALA A 108 9.37 -5.39 -1.52
N PRO A 109 10.37 -5.65 -2.40
CA PRO A 109 11.05 -4.62 -3.18
C PRO A 109 10.17 -3.85 -4.16
N GLU A 110 8.94 -4.32 -4.41
CA GLU A 110 7.94 -3.65 -5.24
C GLU A 110 7.36 -2.39 -4.59
N PHE A 111 7.55 -2.20 -3.27
CA PHE A 111 7.13 -0.98 -2.57
C PHE A 111 8.20 0.12 -2.64
N ASP A 112 7.78 1.37 -2.44
CA ASP A 112 8.73 2.48 -2.39
C ASP A 112 9.40 2.57 -1.01
N GLY A 113 10.70 2.85 -1.01
CA GLY A 113 11.46 3.22 0.18
C GLY A 113 11.43 4.71 0.45
N GLY A 114 11.84 5.10 1.66
CA GLY A 114 11.76 6.48 2.14
C GLY A 114 10.42 6.83 2.80
N GLY A 115 9.59 5.83 3.09
CA GLY A 115 8.32 5.97 3.79
C GLY A 115 8.43 5.92 5.32
N SER A 116 7.29 5.93 5.98
CA SER A 116 7.14 5.82 7.43
C SER A 116 7.47 4.42 7.95
N TYR A 117 8.05 4.37 9.16
CA TYR A 117 8.25 3.11 9.88
C TYR A 117 6.94 2.57 10.48
N TYR A 118 6.12 3.48 11.00
CA TYR A 118 4.85 3.15 11.65
C TYR A 118 3.67 3.51 10.75
N ILE A 119 2.71 2.60 10.60
CA ILE A 119 1.53 2.76 9.75
C ILE A 119 0.26 2.65 10.58
N TRP A 120 -0.64 3.63 10.45
CA TRP A 120 -1.97 3.57 11.07
C TRP A 120 -2.82 2.44 10.50
N THR A 121 -3.64 1.85 11.37
CA THR A 121 -4.68 0.91 10.97
C THR A 121 -6.08 1.53 11.09
N GLY A 122 -7.07 0.87 10.50
CA GLY A 122 -8.48 1.11 10.78
C GLY A 122 -9.00 0.37 12.03
N ASP A 123 -8.15 -0.37 12.75
CA ASP A 123 -8.57 -1.18 13.89
C ASP A 123 -8.58 -0.33 15.17
N GLU A 124 -9.76 0.12 15.58
CA GLU A 124 -9.93 0.88 16.81
C GLU A 124 -9.76 0.02 18.08
N ARG A 125 -9.25 0.64 19.15
CA ARG A 125 -9.10 0.03 20.48
C ARG A 125 -9.90 0.85 21.49
N GLY A 126 -11.20 0.61 21.55
CA GLY A 126 -12.10 1.44 22.35
C GLY A 126 -12.34 2.79 21.68
N LEU A 127 -12.83 3.77 22.45
CA LEU A 127 -13.32 5.03 21.89
C LEU A 127 -12.22 5.96 21.39
N ASP A 128 -11.12 6.06 22.14
CA ASP A 128 -10.11 7.09 21.91
C ASP A 128 -8.80 6.57 21.35
N HIS A 129 -8.63 5.25 21.22
CA HIS A 129 -7.37 4.66 20.77
C HIS A 129 -7.54 3.87 19.48
N VAL A 130 -6.42 3.69 18.79
CA VAL A 130 -6.37 2.96 17.53
C VAL A 130 -5.01 2.28 17.37
N TRP A 131 -5.01 1.11 16.73
CA TRP A 131 -3.80 0.34 16.49
C TRP A 131 -2.97 0.95 15.35
N TYR A 132 -1.66 0.83 15.47
CA TYR A 132 -0.68 1.07 14.41
C TYR A 132 0.37 -0.05 14.40
N PHE A 133 1.06 -0.18 13.27
CA PHE A 133 1.97 -1.29 13.01
C PHE A 133 3.38 -0.78 12.70
N GLY A 134 4.38 -1.37 13.35
CA GLY A 134 5.81 -1.14 13.08
C GLY A 134 6.32 -2.08 12.00
N LEU A 135 6.59 -1.53 10.80
CA LEU A 135 7.03 -2.30 9.64
C LEU A 135 8.44 -2.89 9.77
N GLY A 136 9.31 -2.35 10.63
CA GLY A 136 10.67 -2.85 10.78
C GLY A 136 10.73 -4.20 11.50
N GLN A 137 10.14 -4.29 12.69
CA GLN A 137 10.23 -5.47 13.55
C GLN A 137 8.91 -6.25 13.68
N LYS A 138 7.90 -5.93 12.86
CA LYS A 138 6.59 -6.60 12.88
C LYS A 138 5.85 -6.43 14.22
N GLU A 139 5.71 -5.19 14.65
CA GLU A 139 5.22 -4.83 15.99
C GLU A 139 3.81 -4.23 15.95
N ASN A 140 3.01 -4.52 16.97
CA ASN A 140 1.66 -3.97 17.11
C ASN A 140 1.61 -3.01 18.30
N TYR A 141 1.21 -1.77 18.06
CA TYR A 141 1.12 -0.72 19.06
C TYR A 141 -0.25 -0.03 18.98
N PHE A 142 -0.62 0.73 20.00
CA PHE A 142 -1.81 1.57 19.94
C PHE A 142 -1.56 2.90 20.65
N ASN A 143 -2.23 3.94 20.20
CA ASN A 143 -2.18 5.26 20.83
C ASN A 143 -3.50 5.99 20.65
N LEU A 144 -3.60 7.17 21.26
CA LEU A 144 -4.73 8.09 21.11
C LEU A 144 -4.89 8.56 19.66
N LYS A 145 -6.13 8.67 19.21
CA LYS A 145 -6.49 9.09 17.85
C LYS A 145 -6.05 10.52 17.53
N ASP A 146 -6.10 11.41 18.52
CA ASP A 146 -5.87 12.86 18.40
C ASP A 146 -4.46 13.32 18.80
N LEU A 147 -3.56 12.39 19.13
CA LEU A 147 -2.21 12.74 19.57
C LEU A 147 -1.43 13.36 18.40
N ALA A 148 -1.20 14.67 18.48
CA ALA A 148 -0.68 15.49 17.39
C ALA A 148 0.82 15.25 17.06
N ASP A 149 1.61 14.80 18.03
CA ASP A 149 3.06 14.61 17.87
C ASP A 149 3.44 13.24 17.30
N LEU A 150 2.48 12.53 16.70
CA LEU A 150 2.69 11.20 16.15
C LEU A 150 3.17 11.25 14.69
N GLU A 151 4.32 10.63 14.44
CA GLU A 151 4.92 10.53 13.11
C GLU A 151 4.44 9.30 12.29
N GLN A 152 3.19 8.84 12.50
CA GLN A 152 2.67 7.68 11.76
C GLN A 152 2.32 8.04 10.31
N GLY A 153 2.62 7.13 9.39
CA GLY A 153 2.20 7.20 8.00
C GLY A 153 0.91 6.43 7.71
N VAL A 154 0.45 6.55 6.48
CA VAL A 154 -0.70 5.83 5.94
C VAL A 154 -0.28 5.09 4.68
N LYS A 155 -0.42 3.76 4.69
CA LYS A 155 -0.35 2.92 3.50
C LYS A 155 -1.74 2.38 3.21
N MET A 156 -2.37 2.92 2.18
CA MET A 156 -3.75 2.57 1.86
C MET A 156 -3.84 1.18 1.22
N VAL A 157 -4.99 0.55 1.39
CA VAL A 157 -5.35 -0.72 0.76
C VAL A 157 -6.76 -0.64 0.21
N HIS A 158 -7.02 -1.37 -0.86
CA HIS A 158 -8.36 -1.65 -1.37
C HIS A 158 -8.40 -3.08 -1.94
N SER A 159 -9.59 -3.56 -2.28
CA SER A 159 -9.78 -4.91 -2.81
C SER A 159 -10.02 -4.85 -4.32
N LEU A 160 -9.66 -5.91 -5.04
CA LEU A 160 -10.11 -6.06 -6.42
C LEU A 160 -11.66 -6.16 -6.45
N PRO A 161 -12.32 -5.51 -7.42
CA PRO A 161 -13.78 -5.59 -7.58
C PRO A 161 -14.28 -7.00 -7.93
#